data_AF-K2CBU2-F1
#
_entry.id   AF-K2CBU2-F1
#
_cell.length_a   1.000
_cell.length_b   1.000
_cell.length_c   1.000
_cell.angle_alpha   90.00
_cell.angle_beta   90.00
_cell.angle_gamma   90.00
#
_symmetry.space_group_name_H-M   'P 1'
#
loop_
_entity.id
_entity.type
_entity.pdbx_description
1 polymer ?
#
loop_
_entity_poly.entity_id
_entity_poly.type
_entity_poly.pdbx_seq_one_letter_code
_entity_poly.pdbx_strand_id
1 'polypeptide(L)'
;MIKPTGKARAVRLFCVILLVFLCGSPAFIRAAEYKVGPYLVDVDVRTSLMQVIPHAYVKCHLSGKTIRISASAPGYVAKNHELTVKTGVSNYSTVIRLSDPKKRLDVMTFDYKPIVSAYFDRYQGGIPSHLYAINLLLPVKSWPHPSPENVIVNQPGYGWPIQNSCEISVMEDFYKVRMLIDRAVLDDPHDELLVYVNTAEVISVSAAEKWLAKLVELEAEDKQRAAQIAAVLAPFFPAHIDAGYLPDVIARAVALKRRFNELHQE
;
A
#
# COMPACT_ATOMS: atom_id res chain seq x y z
N MET A 1 58.16 8.16 32.41
CA MET A 1 56.94 7.33 32.46
C MET A 1 55.72 8.24 32.54
N ILE A 2 55.07 8.53 31.42
CA ILE A 2 53.84 9.35 31.39
C ILE A 2 52.66 8.37 31.35
N LYS A 3 51.90 8.30 32.45
CA LYS A 3 50.66 7.51 32.53
C LYS A 3 49.66 8.07 31.51
N PRO A 4 49.10 7.25 30.60
CA PRO A 4 48.05 7.72 29.71
C PRO A 4 46.81 8.05 30.54
N THR A 5 46.38 9.31 30.47
CA THR A 5 45.21 9.85 31.15
C THR A 5 43.94 9.12 30.67
N GLY A 6 43.04 8.78 31.61
CA GLY A 6 41.86 7.94 31.35
C GLY A 6 40.94 8.42 30.22
N LYS A 7 40.99 9.71 29.86
CA LYS A 7 40.26 10.30 28.74
C LYS A 7 40.69 9.74 27.38
N ALA A 8 41.98 9.47 27.16
CA ALA A 8 42.47 8.91 25.90
C ALA A 8 42.04 7.45 25.69
N ARG A 9 41.82 6.69 26.77
CA ARG A 9 41.26 5.33 26.70
C ARG A 9 39.77 5.35 26.40
N ALA A 10 39.01 6.26 27.01
CA ALA A 10 37.58 6.39 26.76
C ALA A 10 37.27 6.79 25.31
N VAL A 11 38.02 7.74 24.74
CA VAL A 11 37.85 8.17 23.34
C VAL A 11 38.21 7.03 22.37
N ARG A 12 39.28 6.27 22.63
CA ARG A 12 39.62 5.11 21.80
C ARG A 12 38.57 4.00 21.90
N LEU A 13 38.02 3.74 23.08
CA LEU A 13 36.97 2.75 23.26
C LEU A 13 35.68 3.18 22.55
N PHE A 14 35.32 4.47 22.64
CA PHE A 14 34.17 5.03 21.94
C PHE A 14 34.34 4.95 20.42
N CYS A 15 35.52 5.30 19.89
CA CYS A 15 35.79 5.17 18.45
C CYS A 15 35.77 3.72 17.98
N VAL A 16 36.27 2.76 18.77
CA VAL A 16 36.20 1.32 18.43
C VAL A 16 34.77 0.82 18.45
N ILE A 17 33.95 1.20 19.44
CA ILE A 17 32.53 0.85 19.49
C ILE A 17 31.79 1.47 18.30
N LEU A 18 32.08 2.73 17.96
CA LEU A 18 31.48 3.40 16.80
C LEU A 18 31.88 2.73 15.48
N LEU A 19 33.15 2.31 15.35
CA LEU A 19 33.64 1.59 14.17
C LEU A 19 33.04 0.18 14.07
N VAL A 20 32.86 -0.51 15.20
CA VAL A 20 32.16 -1.80 15.25
C VAL A 20 30.66 -1.62 14.95
N PHE A 21 30.04 -0.51 15.33
CA PHE A 21 28.65 -0.21 14.98
C PHE A 21 28.50 0.15 13.49
N LEU A 22 29.44 0.92 12.94
CA LEU A 22 29.47 1.34 11.53
C LEU A 22 29.86 0.20 10.57
N CYS A 23 30.76 -0.70 10.98
CA CYS A 23 31.18 -1.86 10.17
C CYS A 23 30.37 -3.14 10.48
N GLY A 24 29.74 -3.23 11.64
CA GLY A 24 28.94 -4.38 12.10
C GLY A 24 27.46 -4.27 11.79
N SER A 25 27.00 -3.14 11.24
CA SER A 25 25.62 -2.97 10.75
C SER A 25 25.55 -2.87 9.23
N PRO A 26 25.99 -3.88 8.47
CA PRO A 26 25.31 -4.13 7.24
C PRO A 26 23.99 -4.80 7.61
N ALA A 27 22.89 -4.09 7.40
CA ALA A 27 21.69 -4.72 6.87
C ALA A 27 22.10 -5.39 5.53
N PHE A 28 22.86 -6.48 5.62
CA PHE A 28 23.23 -7.33 4.51
C PHE A 28 21.96 -8.09 4.19
N ILE A 29 21.11 -7.45 3.38
CA ILE A 29 20.14 -8.15 2.57
C ILE A 29 20.95 -8.91 1.51
N ARG A 30 21.62 -9.98 1.95
CA ARG A 30 22.32 -10.93 1.10
C ARG A 30 21.28 -11.90 0.55
N ALA A 31 21.54 -12.39 -0.66
CA ALA A 31 20.79 -13.49 -1.23
C ALA A 31 20.80 -14.67 -0.24
N ALA A 32 19.65 -15.34 -0.12
CA ALA A 32 19.50 -16.40 0.85
C ALA A 32 20.05 -17.69 0.26
N GLU A 33 20.98 -18.32 0.98
CA GLU A 33 21.61 -19.56 0.56
C GLU A 33 20.79 -20.76 1.04
N TYR A 34 20.35 -21.61 0.11
CA TYR A 34 19.51 -22.77 0.37
C TYR A 34 20.26 -24.05 0.04
N LYS A 35 20.34 -24.95 1.03
CA LYS A 35 20.84 -26.31 0.80
C LYS A 35 19.70 -27.21 0.32
N VAL A 36 19.85 -27.78 -0.88
CA VAL A 36 18.84 -28.63 -1.52
C VAL A 36 19.50 -29.95 -1.93
N GLY A 37 19.38 -30.97 -1.08
CA GLY A 37 20.15 -32.20 -1.24
C GLY A 37 21.66 -31.92 -1.19
N PRO A 38 22.44 -32.29 -2.21
CA PRO A 38 23.88 -32.00 -2.26
C PRO A 38 24.22 -30.60 -2.84
N TYR A 39 23.22 -29.82 -3.27
CA TYR A 39 23.43 -28.54 -3.94
C TYR A 39 23.27 -27.36 -3.00
N LEU A 40 24.07 -26.32 -3.22
CA LEU A 40 23.89 -24.98 -2.64
C LEU A 40 23.25 -24.08 -3.70
N VAL A 41 22.18 -23.39 -3.32
CA VAL A 41 21.40 -22.56 -4.24
C VAL A 41 21.25 -21.18 -3.63
N ASP A 42 21.88 -20.19 -4.25
CA ASP A 42 21.78 -18.80 -3.86
C ASP A 42 20.64 -18.12 -4.62
N VAL A 43 19.63 -17.63 -3.90
CA VAL A 43 18.42 -17.04 -4.51
C VAL A 43 18.27 -15.60 -4.05
N ASP A 44 18.30 -14.69 -5.03
CA ASP A 44 18.01 -13.28 -4.83
C ASP A 44 16.61 -12.96 -5.37
N VAL A 45 15.75 -12.38 -4.54
CA VAL A 45 14.36 -12.04 -4.91
C VAL A 45 14.23 -10.53 -5.02
N ARG A 46 13.82 -10.07 -6.21
CA ARG A 46 13.79 -8.66 -6.56
C ARG A 46 12.48 -8.23 -7.19
N THR A 47 12.21 -6.93 -7.16
CA THR A 47 11.13 -6.33 -7.92
C THR A 47 11.41 -6.38 -9.42
N SER A 48 10.41 -6.11 -10.25
CA SER A 48 10.59 -5.86 -11.69
C SER A 48 11.65 -4.78 -11.98
N LEU A 49 11.84 -3.83 -11.06
CA LEU A 49 12.82 -2.74 -11.13
C LEU A 49 14.15 -3.06 -10.41
N MET A 50 14.42 -4.33 -10.10
CA MET A 50 15.67 -4.82 -9.50
C MET A 50 15.98 -4.31 -8.09
N GLN A 51 15.00 -3.74 -7.39
CA GLN A 51 15.11 -3.45 -5.96
C GLN A 51 14.94 -4.74 -5.15
N VAL A 52 15.60 -4.83 -4.01
CA VAL A 52 15.49 -5.99 -3.13
C VAL A 52 14.15 -5.95 -2.40
N ILE A 53 13.46 -7.10 -2.33
CA ILE A 53 12.17 -7.22 -1.64
C ILE A 53 12.41 -7.68 -0.20
N PRO A 54 12.08 -6.88 0.82
CA PRO A 54 12.17 -7.32 2.20
C PRO A 54 11.15 -8.43 2.47
N HIS A 55 11.50 -9.36 3.35
CA HIS A 55 10.63 -10.48 3.75
C HIS A 55 10.17 -11.38 2.59
N ALA A 56 10.92 -11.42 1.49
CA ALA A 56 10.69 -12.41 0.44
C ALA A 56 10.89 -13.82 0.98
N TYR A 57 9.98 -14.71 0.62
CA TYR A 57 9.96 -16.10 1.03
C TYR A 57 10.30 -17.00 -0.15
N VAL A 58 11.26 -17.90 0.03
CA VAL A 58 11.71 -18.83 -1.01
C VAL A 58 11.64 -20.26 -0.49
N LYS A 59 11.09 -21.16 -1.30
CA LYS A 59 11.10 -22.61 -1.11
C LYS A 59 11.87 -23.25 -2.25
N CYS A 60 12.85 -24.08 -1.92
CA CYS A 60 13.60 -24.85 -2.91
C CYS A 60 13.37 -26.35 -2.69
N HIS A 61 13.14 -27.09 -3.76
CA HIS A 61 12.99 -28.55 -3.72
C HIS A 61 13.70 -29.21 -4.90
N LEU A 62 14.33 -30.36 -4.65
CA LEU A 62 14.95 -31.18 -5.69
C LEU A 62 13.93 -32.22 -6.18
N SER A 63 13.66 -32.22 -7.47
CA SER A 63 12.80 -33.19 -8.15
C SER A 63 13.58 -33.83 -9.28
N GLY A 64 14.18 -34.99 -9.01
CA GLY A 64 15.06 -35.68 -9.97
C GLY A 64 16.31 -34.85 -10.29
N LYS A 65 16.44 -34.38 -11.54
CA LYS A 65 17.55 -33.52 -12.00
C LYS A 65 17.19 -32.02 -12.03
N THR A 66 16.06 -31.64 -11.45
CA THR A 66 15.59 -30.24 -11.48
C THR A 66 15.47 -29.71 -10.05
N ILE A 67 16.08 -28.57 -9.80
CA ILE A 67 15.83 -27.77 -8.60
C ILE A 67 14.69 -26.81 -8.93
N ARG A 68 13.58 -26.97 -8.24
CA ARG A 68 12.41 -26.09 -8.34
C ARG A 68 12.42 -25.09 -7.21
N ILE A 69 12.27 -23.83 -7.56
CA ILE A 69 12.37 -22.68 -6.66
C ILE A 69 11.05 -21.92 -6.75
N SER A 70 10.34 -21.78 -5.64
CA SER A 70 9.13 -20.98 -5.51
C SER A 70 9.46 -19.75 -4.68
N ALA A 71 9.25 -18.56 -5.23
CA ALA A 71 9.45 -17.30 -4.53
C ALA A 71 8.13 -16.53 -4.43
N SER A 72 7.86 -15.96 -3.26
CA SER A 72 6.67 -15.15 -2.97
C SER A 72 7.01 -14.02 -2.00
N ALA A 73 6.28 -12.92 -2.09
CA ALA A 73 6.36 -11.82 -1.12
C ALA A 73 4.99 -11.12 -1.04
N PRO A 74 4.65 -10.47 0.08
CA PRO A 74 3.37 -9.78 0.22
C PRO A 74 3.15 -8.74 -0.88
N GLY A 75 1.98 -8.75 -1.50
CA GLY A 75 1.58 -7.86 -2.59
C GLY A 75 2.39 -8.00 -3.88
N TYR A 76 3.01 -9.17 -4.11
CA TYR A 76 3.68 -9.52 -5.34
C TYR A 76 3.15 -10.83 -5.92
N VAL A 77 3.17 -10.94 -7.24
CA VAL A 77 2.81 -12.20 -7.93
C VAL A 77 3.91 -13.24 -7.68
N ALA A 78 3.55 -14.30 -6.96
CA ALA A 78 4.44 -15.43 -6.70
C ALA A 78 4.93 -16.07 -8.01
N LYS A 79 6.17 -16.55 -8.00
CA LYS A 79 6.82 -17.08 -9.21
C LYS A 79 7.58 -18.36 -8.92
N ASN A 80 7.42 -19.31 -9.82
CA ASN A 80 8.21 -20.54 -9.85
C ASN A 80 9.34 -20.41 -10.88
N HIS A 81 10.48 -20.97 -10.55
CA HIS A 81 11.67 -21.04 -11.39
C HIS A 81 12.27 -22.44 -11.29
N GLU A 82 12.83 -22.93 -12.38
CA GLU A 82 13.43 -24.26 -12.45
C GLU A 82 14.88 -24.16 -12.93
N LEU A 83 15.79 -24.83 -12.23
CA LEU A 83 17.18 -24.98 -12.62
C LEU A 83 17.45 -26.45 -12.91
N THR A 84 17.98 -26.75 -14.09
CA THR A 84 18.45 -28.10 -14.41
C THR A 84 19.85 -28.31 -13.85
N VAL A 85 20.00 -29.36 -13.06
CA VAL A 85 21.26 -29.76 -12.45
C VAL A 85 22.22 -30.27 -13.52
N LYS A 86 23.47 -29.80 -13.45
CA LYS A 86 24.57 -30.21 -14.32
C LYS A 86 25.59 -31.04 -13.54
N THR A 87 26.18 -32.02 -14.22
CA THR A 87 27.25 -32.85 -13.67
C THR A 87 28.46 -31.98 -13.29
N GLY A 88 29.01 -32.21 -12.10
CA GLY A 88 30.17 -31.47 -11.59
C GLY A 88 29.87 -30.08 -11.01
N VAL A 89 28.61 -29.64 -10.99
CA VAL A 89 28.21 -28.34 -10.44
C VAL A 89 27.44 -28.54 -9.12
N SER A 90 27.99 -28.03 -8.02
CA SER A 90 27.36 -28.09 -6.69
C SER A 90 26.63 -26.79 -6.32
N ASN A 91 27.01 -25.66 -6.91
CA ASN A 91 26.54 -24.33 -6.52
C ASN A 91 25.77 -23.69 -7.68
N TYR A 92 24.56 -23.21 -7.39
CA TYR A 92 23.69 -22.54 -8.33
C TYR A 92 23.33 -21.16 -7.79
N SER A 93 23.16 -20.18 -8.66
CA SER A 93 22.67 -18.85 -8.29
C SER A 93 21.62 -18.40 -9.29
N THR A 94 20.55 -17.76 -8.81
CA THR A 94 19.50 -17.21 -9.67
C THR A 94 18.87 -15.97 -9.06
N VAL A 95 18.39 -15.09 -9.92
CA VAL A 95 17.62 -13.90 -9.53
C VAL A 95 16.18 -14.08 -9.98
N ILE A 96 15.26 -14.11 -9.03
CA ILE A 96 13.83 -14.22 -9.30
C ILE A 96 13.19 -12.84 -9.16
N ARG A 97 12.66 -12.35 -10.28
CA ARG A 97 11.90 -11.09 -10.32
C ARG A 97 10.42 -11.38 -10.08
N LEU A 98 9.87 -10.78 -9.03
CA LEU A 98 8.44 -10.76 -8.76
C LEU A 98 7.80 -9.50 -9.35
N SER A 99 6.65 -9.68 -9.98
CA SER A 99 5.90 -8.60 -10.62
C SER A 99 4.79 -8.09 -9.71
N ASP A 100 4.38 -6.85 -9.93
CA ASP A 100 3.22 -6.29 -9.26
C ASP A 100 1.93 -6.99 -9.75
N PRO A 101 0.94 -7.20 -8.87
CA PRO A 101 -0.36 -7.74 -9.28
C PRO A 101 -1.11 -6.74 -10.16
N LYS A 102 -1.94 -7.27 -11.07
CA LYS A 102 -2.82 -6.45 -11.90
C LYS A 102 -4.10 -6.15 -11.13
N LYS A 103 -4.13 -5.05 -10.38
CA LYS A 103 -5.37 -4.51 -9.81
C LYS A 103 -6.05 -3.53 -10.77
N ARG A 104 -7.38 -3.56 -10.84
CA ARG A 104 -8.23 -2.53 -11.44
C ARG A 104 -8.21 -1.30 -10.52
N LEU A 105 -8.02 -0.13 -11.11
CA LEU A 105 -7.98 1.14 -10.39
C LEU A 105 -9.11 1.99 -10.97
N ASP A 106 -10.07 2.36 -10.13
CA ASP A 106 -11.20 3.19 -10.54
C ASP A 106 -11.18 4.49 -9.74
N VAL A 107 -11.40 5.61 -10.43
CA VAL A 107 -11.45 6.95 -9.82
C VAL A 107 -12.85 7.54 -9.97
N MET A 108 -13.39 8.05 -8.88
CA MET A 108 -14.69 8.70 -8.88
C MET A 108 -14.73 9.87 -7.89
N THR A 109 -15.59 10.84 -8.19
CA THR A 109 -15.94 11.85 -7.19
C THR A 109 -16.88 11.25 -6.15
N PHE A 110 -16.98 11.92 -5.00
CA PHE A 110 -18.02 11.60 -4.01
C PHE A 110 -19.44 11.88 -4.52
N ASP A 111 -19.63 12.54 -5.67
CA ASP A 111 -20.93 12.68 -6.34
C ASP A 111 -21.20 11.56 -7.36
N TYR A 112 -20.41 10.47 -7.36
CA TYR A 112 -20.46 9.38 -8.35
C TYR A 112 -20.21 9.83 -9.80
N LYS A 113 -19.54 10.96 -9.99
CA LYS A 113 -19.18 11.41 -11.33
C LYS A 113 -17.77 10.90 -11.64
N PRO A 114 -17.55 10.27 -12.81
CA PRO A 114 -16.19 10.00 -13.26
C PRO A 114 -15.47 11.33 -13.47
N ILE A 115 -14.19 11.38 -13.13
CA ILE A 115 -13.37 12.54 -13.44
C ILE A 115 -12.81 12.36 -14.86
N VAL A 116 -13.29 13.18 -15.79
CA VAL A 116 -12.88 13.13 -17.18
C VAL A 116 -11.37 13.35 -17.30
N SER A 117 -10.71 12.53 -18.12
CA SER A 117 -9.26 12.59 -18.38
C SER A 117 -8.37 12.31 -17.16
N ALA A 118 -8.92 11.78 -16.07
CA ALA A 118 -8.12 11.21 -15.01
C ALA A 118 -7.53 9.86 -15.45
N TYR A 119 -6.27 9.61 -15.12
CA TYR A 119 -5.63 8.33 -15.43
C TYR A 119 -4.59 7.96 -14.38
N PHE A 120 -4.27 6.66 -14.33
CA PHE A 120 -3.30 6.12 -13.39
C PHE A 120 -1.98 5.82 -14.08
N ASP A 121 -0.89 6.31 -13.49
CA ASP A 121 0.47 5.90 -13.81
C ASP A 121 0.90 4.76 -12.88
N ARG A 122 1.16 3.58 -13.49
CA ARG A 122 1.54 2.36 -12.75
C ARG A 122 3.03 2.29 -12.43
N TYR A 123 3.83 3.29 -12.79
CA TYR A 123 5.27 3.31 -12.53
C TYR A 123 5.59 3.30 -11.03
N GLN A 124 6.40 2.33 -10.60
CA GLN A 124 6.80 2.10 -9.20
C GLN A 124 8.24 2.55 -8.88
N GLY A 125 8.92 3.26 -9.80
CA GLY A 125 10.31 3.66 -9.58
C GLY A 125 10.45 4.67 -8.45
N GLY A 126 11.49 4.49 -7.63
CA GLY A 126 11.76 5.34 -6.46
C GLY A 126 10.90 5.00 -5.23
N ILE A 127 10.00 4.03 -5.33
CA ILE A 127 9.14 3.60 -4.21
C ILE A 127 9.86 2.48 -3.43
N PRO A 128 9.82 2.50 -2.09
CA PRO A 128 10.29 1.37 -1.28
C PRO A 128 9.56 0.08 -1.63
N SER A 129 10.27 -1.05 -1.70
CA SER A 129 9.72 -2.34 -2.15
C SER A 129 8.69 -2.98 -1.21
N HIS A 130 8.48 -2.45 0.00
CA HIS A 130 7.37 -2.89 0.86
C HIS A 130 6.08 -2.08 0.63
N LEU A 131 6.17 -0.97 -0.12
CA LEU A 131 5.05 -0.08 -0.44
C LEU A 131 4.64 -0.22 -1.91
N TYR A 132 3.41 0.16 -2.19
CA TYR A 132 2.87 0.29 -3.54
C TYR A 132 2.36 1.71 -3.76
N ALA A 133 2.77 2.32 -4.87
CA ALA A 133 2.32 3.65 -5.24
C ALA A 133 1.15 3.58 -6.21
N ILE A 134 0.06 4.23 -5.86
CA ILE A 134 -1.01 4.58 -6.77
C ILE A 134 -0.75 6.02 -7.20
N ASN A 135 -0.30 6.22 -8.44
CA ASN A 135 -0.11 7.57 -8.98
C ASN A 135 -1.32 7.93 -9.85
N LEU A 136 -2.15 8.83 -9.36
CA LEU A 136 -3.30 9.36 -10.07
C LEU A 136 -2.94 10.72 -10.66
N LEU A 137 -3.23 10.92 -11.94
CA LEU A 137 -3.04 12.18 -12.65
C LEU A 137 -4.42 12.79 -12.90
N LEU A 138 -4.66 13.96 -12.31
CA LEU A 138 -5.93 14.70 -12.36
C LEU A 138 -5.74 16.03 -13.09
N PRO A 139 -6.57 16.37 -14.09
CA PRO A 139 -6.52 17.69 -14.70
C PRO A 139 -6.76 18.80 -13.67
N VAL A 140 -5.93 19.84 -13.67
CA VAL A 140 -6.03 20.94 -12.70
C VAL A 140 -7.41 21.60 -12.73
N LYS A 141 -8.00 21.75 -13.93
CA LYS A 141 -9.32 22.34 -14.13
C LYS A 141 -10.46 21.54 -13.51
N SER A 142 -10.27 20.24 -13.30
CA SER A 142 -11.29 19.35 -12.75
C SER A 142 -11.24 19.27 -11.22
N TRP A 143 -10.22 19.83 -10.58
CA TRP A 143 -10.05 19.78 -9.13
C TRP A 143 -9.50 21.10 -8.56
N PRO A 144 -10.35 22.11 -8.35
CA PRO A 144 -9.93 23.47 -8.01
C PRO A 144 -9.32 23.61 -6.60
N HIS A 145 -9.64 22.69 -5.68
CA HIS A 145 -9.18 22.71 -4.29
C HIS A 145 -8.45 21.40 -3.95
N PRO A 146 -7.24 21.19 -4.49
CA PRO A 146 -6.48 19.97 -4.25
C PRO A 146 -6.04 19.91 -2.78
N SER A 147 -6.39 18.81 -2.11
CA SER A 147 -5.94 18.54 -0.74
C SER A 147 -5.74 17.04 -0.54
N PRO A 148 -4.66 16.60 0.14
CA PRO A 148 -4.47 15.18 0.45
C PRO A 148 -5.63 14.57 1.25
N GLU A 149 -6.27 15.35 2.12
CA GLU A 149 -7.42 14.93 2.94
C GLU A 149 -8.67 14.64 2.09
N ASN A 150 -8.73 15.23 0.89
CA ASN A 150 -9.81 15.03 -0.06
C ASN A 150 -9.61 13.78 -0.93
N VAL A 151 -8.55 13.00 -0.71
CA VAL A 151 -8.28 11.79 -1.49
C VAL A 151 -8.29 10.58 -0.58
N ILE A 152 -9.14 9.61 -0.91
CA ILE A 152 -9.29 8.38 -0.15
C ILE A 152 -9.12 7.17 -1.08
N VAL A 153 -8.18 6.29 -0.75
CA VAL A 153 -8.04 4.99 -1.39
C VAL A 153 -8.75 3.97 -0.51
N ASN A 154 -9.58 3.13 -1.12
CA ASN A 154 -10.23 2.03 -0.43
C ASN A 154 -10.25 0.76 -1.28
N GLN A 155 -10.44 -0.37 -0.62
CA GLN A 155 -10.79 -1.64 -1.23
C GLN A 155 -12.25 -1.98 -0.92
N PRO A 156 -12.99 -2.61 -1.85
CA PRO A 156 -14.25 -3.24 -1.51
C PRO A 156 -14.06 -4.20 -0.31
N GLY A 157 -14.80 -4.00 0.79
CA GLY A 157 -14.66 -4.82 2.01
C GLY A 157 -13.70 -4.27 3.07
N TYR A 158 -13.00 -3.16 2.80
CA TYR A 158 -12.22 -2.41 3.78
C TYR A 158 -12.98 -1.14 4.25
N GLY A 159 -12.96 -0.92 5.57
CA GLY A 159 -13.73 0.13 6.24
C GLY A 159 -13.05 1.46 6.47
N TRP A 160 -11.78 1.52 6.13
CA TRP A 160 -10.91 2.63 6.45
C TRP A 160 -10.04 2.92 5.24
N PRO A 161 -9.65 4.19 5.03
CA PRO A 161 -8.66 4.55 4.03
C PRO A 161 -7.42 3.65 4.19
N ILE A 162 -6.99 3.04 3.08
CA ILE A 162 -5.84 2.10 3.09
C ILE A 162 -4.52 2.80 2.75
N GLN A 163 -4.55 4.09 2.40
CA GLN A 163 -3.34 4.85 2.12
C GLN A 163 -2.63 5.30 3.40
N ASN A 164 -1.32 5.06 3.43
CA ASN A 164 -0.39 5.49 4.48
C ASN A 164 0.00 6.95 4.31
N SER A 165 0.13 7.41 3.06
CA SER A 165 0.42 8.79 2.74
C SER A 165 -0.22 9.20 1.41
N CYS A 166 -0.45 10.50 1.26
CA CYS A 166 -0.91 11.12 0.03
C CYS A 166 -0.12 12.40 -0.23
N GLU A 167 0.62 12.45 -1.33
CA GLU A 167 1.39 13.62 -1.77
C GLU A 167 0.79 14.17 -3.06
N ILE A 168 0.63 15.49 -3.14
CA ILE A 168 0.15 16.17 -4.33
C ILE A 168 1.28 17.03 -4.88
N SER A 169 1.56 16.87 -6.16
CA SER A 169 2.52 17.68 -6.91
C SER A 169 1.90 18.17 -8.20
N VAL A 170 2.40 19.29 -8.72
CA VAL A 170 1.93 19.85 -10.00
C VAL A 170 2.88 19.40 -11.11
N MET A 171 2.32 18.90 -12.20
CA MET A 171 3.03 18.48 -13.41
C MET A 171 2.26 19.00 -14.62
N GLU A 172 2.73 20.13 -15.17
CA GLU A 172 2.08 20.83 -16.29
C GLU A 172 0.59 21.13 -15.98
N ASP A 173 -0.33 20.59 -16.77
CA ASP A 173 -1.78 20.77 -16.63
C ASP A 173 -2.44 19.75 -15.67
N PHE A 174 -1.64 18.96 -14.96
CA PHE A 174 -2.12 17.90 -14.08
C PHE A 174 -1.60 18.04 -12.65
N TYR A 175 -2.44 17.68 -11.69
CA TYR A 175 -2.01 17.28 -10.35
C TYR A 175 -1.60 15.80 -10.41
N LYS A 176 -0.36 15.51 -10.00
CA LYS A 176 0.10 14.16 -9.69
C LYS A 176 -0.12 13.88 -8.22
N VAL A 177 -1.14 13.07 -7.96
CA VAL A 177 -1.52 12.58 -6.64
C VAL A 177 -0.89 11.21 -6.44
N ARG A 178 0.09 11.12 -5.55
CA ARG A 178 0.74 9.86 -5.19
C ARG A 178 0.20 9.40 -3.85
N MET A 179 -0.46 8.25 -3.85
CA MET A 179 -0.91 7.58 -2.64
C MET A 179 -0.04 6.33 -2.42
N LEU A 180 0.52 6.18 -1.22
CA LEU A 180 1.29 4.99 -0.85
C LEU A 180 0.44 4.08 0.04
N ILE A 181 0.38 2.80 -0.30
CA ILE A 181 -0.27 1.76 0.50
C ILE A 181 0.76 0.68 0.85
N ASP A 182 0.51 -0.08 1.92
CA ASP A 182 1.26 -1.30 2.20
C ASP A 182 0.94 -2.37 1.15
N ARG A 183 1.98 -3.09 0.69
CA ARG A 183 1.79 -4.14 -0.31
C ARG A 183 0.92 -5.29 0.15
N ALA A 184 0.92 -5.61 1.44
CA ALA A 184 0.07 -6.65 2.01
C ALA A 184 -1.43 -6.41 1.71
N VAL A 185 -1.85 -5.16 1.51
CA VAL A 185 -3.21 -4.82 1.11
C VAL A 185 -3.56 -5.37 -0.28
N LEU A 186 -2.57 -5.55 -1.15
CA LEU A 186 -2.78 -6.10 -2.49
C LEU A 186 -3.00 -7.62 -2.51
N ASP A 187 -2.73 -8.33 -1.41
CA ASP A 187 -2.97 -9.76 -1.30
C ASP A 187 -4.46 -10.09 -1.13
N ASP A 188 -5.31 -9.08 -0.90
CA ASP A 188 -6.75 -9.23 -0.84
C ASP A 188 -7.30 -9.80 -2.18
N PRO A 189 -8.24 -10.77 -2.13
CA PRO A 189 -8.80 -11.39 -3.33
C PRO A 189 -9.62 -10.44 -4.22
N HIS A 190 -10.02 -9.27 -3.71
CA HIS A 190 -10.67 -8.26 -4.54
C HIS A 190 -9.65 -7.63 -5.49
N ASP A 191 -9.96 -7.67 -6.78
CA ASP A 191 -9.07 -7.16 -7.82
C ASP A 191 -9.21 -5.66 -8.07
N GLU A 192 -9.86 -4.91 -7.18
CA GLU A 192 -10.23 -3.50 -7.36
C GLU A 192 -9.72 -2.62 -6.23
N LEU A 193 -9.10 -1.49 -6.57
CA LEU A 193 -8.86 -0.36 -5.68
C LEU A 193 -9.69 0.83 -6.16
N LEU A 194 -10.46 1.40 -5.24
CA LEU A 194 -11.30 2.56 -5.48
C LEU A 194 -10.58 3.80 -4.96
N VAL A 195 -10.46 4.82 -5.80
CA VAL A 195 -9.89 6.12 -5.42
C VAL A 195 -10.99 7.16 -5.47
N TYR A 196 -11.41 7.62 -4.30
CA TYR A 196 -12.37 8.69 -4.13
C TYR A 196 -11.65 10.02 -4.08
N VAL A 197 -12.08 10.97 -4.90
CA VAL A 197 -11.54 12.33 -4.93
C VAL A 197 -12.67 13.30 -4.63
N ASN A 198 -12.55 14.01 -3.51
CA ASN A 198 -13.49 15.05 -3.16
C ASN A 198 -13.14 16.35 -3.89
N THR A 199 -13.97 16.71 -4.85
CA THR A 199 -13.82 17.94 -5.64
C THR A 199 -14.56 19.14 -5.04
N ALA A 200 -15.34 18.92 -3.98
CA ALA A 200 -16.07 19.93 -3.24
C ALA A 200 -15.78 19.77 -1.73
N GLU A 201 -16.12 20.74 -0.88
CA GLU A 201 -15.95 20.55 0.57
C GLU A 201 -17.06 19.66 1.17
N VAL A 202 -18.24 19.65 0.55
CA VAL A 202 -19.44 18.92 0.99
C VAL A 202 -20.06 18.21 -0.22
N ILE A 203 -20.49 16.96 -0.05
CA ILE A 203 -21.21 16.25 -1.13
C ILE A 203 -22.56 16.93 -1.39
N SER A 204 -23.01 16.94 -2.66
CA SER A 204 -24.32 17.50 -2.97
C SER A 204 -25.44 16.70 -2.30
N VAL A 205 -26.55 17.34 -1.91
CA VAL A 205 -27.71 16.64 -1.30
C VAL A 205 -28.19 15.49 -2.19
N SER A 206 -28.29 15.73 -3.50
CA SER A 206 -28.68 14.71 -4.47
C SER A 206 -27.72 13.51 -4.54
N ALA A 207 -26.42 13.72 -4.32
CA ALA A 207 -25.46 12.64 -4.26
C ALA A 207 -25.52 11.92 -2.93
N ALA A 208 -25.73 12.64 -1.83
CA ALA A 208 -25.95 12.06 -0.52
C ALA A 208 -27.14 11.09 -0.57
N GLU A 209 -28.28 11.50 -1.13
CA GLU A 209 -29.47 10.64 -1.32
C GLU A 209 -29.17 9.39 -2.16
N LYS A 210 -28.39 9.51 -3.24
CA LYS A 210 -27.97 8.35 -4.04
C LYS A 210 -27.06 7.40 -3.25
N TRP A 211 -26.13 7.93 -2.46
CA TRP A 211 -25.30 7.14 -1.56
C TRP A 211 -26.15 6.44 -0.50
N LEU A 212 -27.14 7.12 0.09
CA LEU A 212 -28.08 6.51 1.03
C LEU A 212 -28.81 5.33 0.39
N ALA A 213 -29.38 5.50 -0.80
CA ALA A 213 -30.07 4.44 -1.51
C ALA A 213 -29.13 3.25 -1.82
N LYS A 214 -27.91 3.53 -2.30
CA LYS A 214 -26.93 2.47 -2.57
C LYS A 214 -26.50 1.73 -1.30
N LEU A 215 -26.38 2.45 -0.19
CA LEU A 215 -26.04 1.87 1.11
C LEU A 215 -27.17 1.02 1.68
N VAL A 216 -28.45 1.33 1.39
CA VAL A 216 -29.60 0.44 1.70
C VAL A 216 -29.47 -0.89 0.96
N GLU A 217 -29.26 -0.83 -0.36
CA GLU A 217 -29.09 -2.02 -1.19
C GLU A 217 -27.91 -2.86 -0.70
N LEU A 218 -26.77 -2.21 -0.46
CA LEU A 218 -25.58 -2.87 0.05
C LEU A 218 -25.76 -3.41 1.47
N GLU A 219 -26.53 -2.76 2.35
CA GLU A 219 -26.77 -3.28 3.70
C GLU A 219 -27.55 -4.61 3.67
N ALA A 220 -28.46 -4.76 2.70
CA ALA A 220 -29.21 -6.00 2.50
C ALA A 220 -28.35 -7.15 1.97
N GLU A 221 -27.35 -6.85 1.14
CA GLU A 221 -26.43 -7.83 0.55
C GLU A 221 -25.22 -8.14 1.46
N ASP A 222 -24.60 -7.10 1.99
CA ASP A 222 -23.37 -7.11 2.77
C ASP A 222 -23.35 -5.93 3.77
N LYS A 223 -23.94 -6.17 4.94
CA LYS A 223 -24.03 -5.20 6.04
C LYS A 223 -22.68 -4.66 6.49
N GLN A 224 -21.62 -5.46 6.44
CA GLN A 224 -20.29 -5.03 6.83
C GLN A 224 -19.76 -4.02 5.81
N ARG A 225 -19.84 -4.35 4.51
CA ARG A 225 -19.44 -3.44 3.44
C ARG A 225 -20.22 -2.13 3.43
N ALA A 226 -21.51 -2.16 3.72
CA ALA A 226 -22.32 -0.95 3.84
C ALA A 226 -21.83 -0.05 4.99
N ALA A 227 -21.52 -0.62 6.16
CA ALA A 227 -21.01 0.14 7.31
C ALA A 227 -19.66 0.81 7.06
N GLN A 228 -18.82 0.12 6.30
CA GLN A 228 -17.51 0.58 5.90
C GLN A 228 -17.57 1.78 4.95
N ILE A 229 -18.38 1.69 3.90
CA ILE A 229 -18.60 2.81 2.97
C ILE A 229 -19.25 3.99 3.69
N ALA A 230 -20.22 3.72 4.58
CA ALA A 230 -20.86 4.77 5.38
C ALA A 230 -19.85 5.51 6.29
N ALA A 231 -18.89 4.82 6.90
CA ALA A 231 -17.86 5.44 7.74
C ALA A 231 -16.97 6.43 6.96
N VAL A 232 -16.61 6.08 5.72
CA VAL A 232 -15.82 6.94 4.83
C VAL A 232 -16.60 8.18 4.40
N LEU A 233 -17.90 8.03 4.13
CA LEU A 233 -18.71 9.11 3.60
C LEU A 233 -19.27 10.05 4.66
N ALA A 234 -19.57 9.56 5.87
CA ALA A 234 -20.18 10.33 6.94
C ALA A 234 -19.51 11.69 7.26
N PRO A 235 -18.19 11.85 7.18
CA PRO A 235 -17.54 13.15 7.32
C PRO A 235 -17.99 14.19 6.28
N PHE A 236 -18.30 13.77 5.05
CA PHE A 236 -18.61 14.64 3.91
C PHE A 236 -20.11 14.86 3.69
N PHE A 237 -20.96 14.08 4.36
CA PHE A 237 -22.42 14.19 4.28
C PHE A 237 -22.93 15.57 4.82
N PRO A 238 -23.83 16.26 4.10
CA PRO A 238 -24.42 17.51 4.58
C PRO A 238 -25.23 17.30 5.86
N ALA A 239 -25.19 18.31 6.75
CA ALA A 239 -25.81 18.23 8.09
C ALA A 239 -27.35 18.17 8.09
N HIS A 240 -27.98 18.63 7.00
CA HIS A 240 -29.43 18.87 6.86
C HIS A 240 -30.13 17.84 5.98
N ILE A 241 -29.58 16.64 5.83
CA ILE A 241 -30.29 15.55 5.13
C ILE A 241 -31.52 15.20 5.97
N ASP A 242 -32.71 15.41 5.38
CA ASP A 242 -33.98 15.10 6.01
C ASP A 242 -34.00 13.61 6.42
N ALA A 243 -34.01 13.39 7.73
CA ALA A 243 -33.77 12.12 8.40
C ALA A 243 -34.92 11.10 8.25
N GLY A 244 -35.75 11.21 7.20
CA GLY A 244 -36.96 10.42 7.05
C GLY A 244 -36.72 8.92 6.90
N TYR A 245 -35.58 8.52 6.33
CA TYR A 245 -35.20 7.11 6.18
C TYR A 245 -33.66 6.99 6.08
N LEU A 246 -32.95 7.23 7.18
CA LEU A 246 -31.53 6.88 7.27
C LEU A 246 -31.42 5.38 7.59
N PRO A 247 -30.70 4.58 6.79
CA PRO A 247 -30.40 3.18 7.12
C PRO A 247 -29.70 3.10 8.48
N ASP A 248 -29.96 2.05 9.27
CA ASP A 248 -29.45 1.87 10.63
C ASP A 248 -27.93 2.10 10.73
N VAL A 249 -27.21 1.68 9.69
CA VAL A 249 -25.76 1.83 9.56
C VAL A 249 -25.32 3.30 9.47
N ILE A 250 -26.06 4.13 8.75
CA ILE A 250 -25.78 5.55 8.57
C ILE A 250 -26.30 6.35 9.76
N ALA A 251 -27.46 5.96 10.30
CA ALA A 251 -27.96 6.51 11.56
C ALA A 251 -26.92 6.36 12.69
N ARG A 252 -26.25 5.19 12.79
CA ARG A 252 -25.14 4.96 13.72
C ARG A 252 -23.93 5.86 13.44
N ALA A 253 -23.47 5.94 12.19
CA ALA A 253 -22.29 6.74 11.82
C ALA A 253 -22.52 8.25 12.01
N VAL A 254 -23.70 8.76 11.60
CA VAL A 254 -24.10 10.16 11.76
C VAL A 254 -24.36 10.51 13.22
N ALA A 255 -25.01 9.63 14.00
CA ALA A 255 -25.19 9.83 15.44
C ALA A 255 -23.84 9.86 16.19
N LEU A 256 -22.88 9.01 15.80
CA LEU A 256 -21.54 9.01 16.37
C LEU A 256 -20.81 10.34 16.07
N LYS A 257 -20.92 10.87 14.84
CA LYS A 257 -20.35 12.17 14.45
C LYS A 257 -20.99 13.33 15.21
N ARG A 258 -22.32 13.36 15.34
CA ARG A 258 -23.03 14.37 16.14
C ARG A 258 -22.55 14.34 17.59
N ARG A 259 -22.50 13.16 18.20
CA ARG A 259 -22.04 12.97 19.57
C ARG A 259 -20.56 13.33 19.75
N PHE A 260 -19.71 13.04 18.78
CA PHE A 260 -18.29 13.44 18.78
C PHE A 260 -18.16 14.96 18.75
N ASN A 261 -18.87 15.63 17.84
CA ASN A 261 -18.86 17.09 17.75
C ASN A 261 -19.42 17.76 19.02
N GLU A 262 -20.48 17.21 19.61
CA GLU A 262 -21.02 17.67 20.90
C GLU A 262 -20.02 17.51 22.05
N LEU A 263 -19.22 16.43 22.04
CA LEU A 263 -18.21 16.15 23.07
C LEU A 263 -16.90 16.93 22.89
N HIS A 264 -16.62 17.45 21.68
CA HIS A 264 -15.38 18.14 21.32
C HIS A 264 -15.62 19.60 20.90
N GLN A 265 -16.79 20.16 21.22
CA GLN A 265 -16.98 21.60 21.29
C GLN A 265 -16.20 22.14 22.50
N GLU A 266 -15.04 22.74 22.23
CA GLU A 266 -14.58 23.94 22.96
C GLU A 266 -15.12 25.18 22.25
#